data_AF-A0A6V8SP54-F1
#
_entry.id   AF-A0A6V8SP54-F1
#
_cell.length_a   1.000
_cell.length_b   1.000
_cell.length_c   1.000
_cell.angle_alpha   90.00
_cell.angle_beta   90.00
_cell.angle_gamma   90.00
#
_symmetry.space_group_name_H-M   'P 1'
#
loop_
_entity.id
_entity.type
_entity.pdbx_description
1 polymer ?
#
loop_
_entity_poly.entity_id
_entity_poly.type
_entity_poly.pdbx_seq_one_letter_code
_entity_poly.pdbx_strand_id
1 'polypeptide(L)'
;MLDIIIVLIILGIMYAVFQKLADFVGGSKTLIVIIVILLIAYLAFSWKGVFSVIGAAIGVVLLIALLGTAGSFISKTVETHDKEMKETAEIKQKTQISKEMHDNDTALRNELDMNCRWLGVMSEQMWMAKLPNYVNKKYSTSFNNITKNFATQMEQQNITQNDEWFQPFLMYVIANPQGTTVTKMLNEVSCPQFYATHITPNGDILNTRMIRGTKRVNKDVPPLFEERFIKEMNESLFVPTRYALKLYSTDSSSSETISHTEEIDFNDL
;
A
#
# COMPACT_ATOMS: atom_id res chain seq x y z
N MET A 1 -17.61 -67.95 -63.77
CA MET A 1 -17.60 -67.53 -62.34
C MET A 1 -16.29 -66.85 -61.98
N LEU A 2 -15.13 -67.38 -62.41
CA LEU A 2 -13.81 -66.76 -62.22
C LEU A 2 -13.69 -65.36 -62.85
N ASP A 3 -14.24 -65.15 -64.05
CA ASP A 3 -14.16 -63.85 -64.75
C ASP A 3 -14.93 -62.74 -64.04
N ILE A 4 -16.04 -63.08 -63.40
CA ILE A 4 -16.86 -62.14 -62.62
C ILE A 4 -16.08 -61.67 -61.39
N ILE A 5 -15.33 -62.58 -60.75
CA ILE A 5 -14.49 -62.26 -59.58
C ILE A 5 -13.34 -61.33 -59.99
N ILE A 6 -12.70 -61.58 -61.14
CA ILE A 6 -11.62 -60.74 -61.67
C ILE A 6 -12.14 -59.32 -61.95
N VAL A 7 -13.31 -59.18 -62.58
CA VAL A 7 -13.92 -57.86 -62.85
C VAL A 7 -14.24 -57.11 -61.56
N LEU A 8 -14.76 -57.78 -60.54
CA LEU A 8 -15.06 -57.16 -59.24
C LEU A 8 -13.79 -56.69 -58.51
N ILE A 9 -12.69 -57.46 -58.59
CA ILE A 9 -11.40 -57.06 -58.02
C ILE A 9 -10.85 -55.82 -58.73
N ILE A 10 -10.90 -55.77 -60.06
CA ILE A 10 -10.45 -54.61 -60.84
C ILE A 10 -11.28 -53.37 -60.50
N LEU A 11 -12.60 -53.50 -60.40
CA LEU A 11 -13.48 -52.39 -60.00
C LEU A 11 -13.20 -51.92 -58.55
N GLY A 12 -12.93 -52.85 -57.64
CA GLY A 12 -12.56 -52.53 -56.26
C GLY A 12 -11.24 -51.76 -56.16
N ILE A 13 -10.22 -52.17 -56.92
CA ILE A 13 -8.92 -51.47 -56.99
C ILE A 13 -9.10 -50.08 -57.60
N MET A 14 -9.86 -49.98 -58.69
CA MET A 14 -10.18 -48.69 -59.33
C MET A 14 -10.88 -47.74 -58.36
N TYR A 15 -11.88 -48.22 -57.61
CA TYR A 15 -12.58 -47.43 -56.61
C TYR A 15 -11.66 -46.94 -55.49
N ALA A 16 -10.78 -47.81 -54.98
CA ALA A 16 -9.83 -47.47 -53.93
C ALA A 16 -8.79 -46.42 -54.39
N VAL A 17 -8.32 -46.53 -55.63
CA VAL A 17 -7.43 -45.53 -56.25
C VAL A 17 -8.17 -44.19 -56.42
N PHE A 18 -9.44 -44.23 -56.83
CA PHE A 18 -10.26 -43.03 -57.02
C PHE A 18 -10.55 -42.30 -55.70
N GLN A 19 -10.81 -43.03 -54.61
CA GLN A 19 -10.97 -42.44 -53.28
C GLN A 19 -9.69 -41.73 -52.81
N LYS A 20 -8.52 -42.38 -52.96
CA LYS A 20 -7.24 -41.76 -52.57
C LYS A 20 -6.94 -40.49 -53.35
N LEU A 21 -7.27 -40.47 -54.65
CA LEU A 21 -7.14 -39.28 -55.48
C LEU A 21 -8.15 -38.19 -55.07
N ALA A 22 -9.38 -38.56 -54.72
CA ALA A 22 -10.38 -37.61 -54.24
C ALA A 22 -9.95 -36.93 -52.94
N ASP A 23 -9.41 -37.69 -51.99
CA ASP A 23 -8.93 -37.14 -50.71
C ASP A 23 -7.74 -36.20 -50.92
N PHE A 24 -6.84 -36.53 -51.85
CA PHE A 24 -5.68 -35.70 -52.15
C PHE A 24 -6.04 -34.32 -52.75
N VAL A 25 -7.14 -34.23 -53.50
CA VAL A 25 -7.56 -33.01 -54.20
C VAL A 25 -8.73 -32.29 -53.49
N GLY A 26 -9.01 -32.65 -52.24
CA GLY A 26 -9.97 -31.95 -51.39
C GLY A 26 -11.43 -32.36 -51.58
N GLY A 27 -11.68 -33.57 -52.08
CA GLY A 27 -13.01 -34.21 -52.13
C GLY A 27 -13.42 -34.70 -53.51
N SER A 28 -14.41 -35.61 -53.51
CA SER A 28 -14.89 -36.31 -54.71
C SER A 28 -15.53 -35.39 -55.76
N LYS A 29 -16.21 -34.31 -55.35
CA LYS A 29 -16.79 -33.32 -56.28
C LYS A 29 -15.71 -32.56 -57.04
N THR A 30 -14.64 -32.16 -56.36
CA THR A 30 -13.50 -31.44 -56.95
C THR A 30 -12.76 -32.34 -57.95
N LEU A 31 -12.58 -33.61 -57.60
CA LEU A 31 -11.96 -34.60 -58.50
C LEU A 31 -12.75 -34.78 -59.80
N ILE A 32 -14.08 -34.88 -59.72
CA ILE A 32 -14.95 -35.03 -60.91
C ILE A 32 -14.81 -33.81 -61.83
N VAL A 33 -14.82 -32.59 -61.29
CA VAL A 33 -14.64 -31.36 -62.06
C VAL A 33 -13.29 -31.35 -62.78
N ILE A 34 -12.22 -31.76 -62.10
CA ILE A 34 -10.87 -31.83 -62.68
C ILE A 34 -10.81 -32.85 -63.81
N ILE A 35 -11.40 -34.03 -63.63
CA ILE A 35 -11.43 -35.08 -64.66
C ILE A 35 -12.20 -34.61 -65.90
N VAL A 36 -13.32 -33.91 -65.72
CA VAL A 36 -14.10 -33.34 -66.83
C VAL A 36 -13.30 -32.26 -67.56
N ILE A 37 -12.61 -31.37 -66.84
CA ILE A 37 -11.74 -30.35 -67.44
C ILE A 37 -10.57 -31.00 -68.19
N LEU A 38 -9.96 -32.06 -67.65
CA LEU A 38 -8.88 -32.81 -68.29
C LEU A 38 -9.35 -33.53 -69.56
N LEU A 39 -10.56 -34.09 -69.56
CA LEU A 39 -11.18 -34.71 -70.74
C LEU A 39 -11.46 -33.67 -71.83
N ILE A 40 -11.99 -32.50 -71.47
CA ILE A 40 -12.22 -31.40 -72.40
C ILE A 40 -10.89 -30.89 -72.97
N ALA A 41 -9.87 -30.72 -72.13
CA ALA A 41 -8.53 -30.30 -72.54
C ALA A 41 -7.83 -31.35 -73.45
N TYR A 42 -8.01 -32.64 -73.17
CA TYR A 42 -7.50 -33.74 -73.99
C TYR A 42 -8.15 -33.77 -75.38
N LEU A 43 -9.47 -33.63 -75.44
CA LEU A 43 -10.24 -33.60 -76.69
C LEU A 43 -9.94 -32.35 -77.53
N ALA A 44 -9.66 -31.21 -76.89
CA ALA A 44 -9.43 -29.95 -77.59
C ALA A 44 -7.96 -29.72 -77.99
N PHE A 45 -6.96 -30.19 -77.23
CA PHE A 45 -5.56 -29.74 -77.38
C PHE A 45 -4.48 -30.82 -77.31
N SER A 46 -4.82 -32.12 -77.28
CA SER A 46 -3.86 -33.23 -77.11
C SER A 46 -3.14 -33.21 -75.74
N TRP A 47 -2.32 -34.25 -75.44
CA TRP A 47 -1.58 -34.44 -74.18
C TRP A 47 -0.78 -33.21 -73.71
N LYS A 48 -0.34 -32.34 -74.62
CA LYS A 48 0.36 -31.10 -74.27
C LYS A 48 -0.54 -30.07 -73.57
N GLY A 49 -1.82 -30.01 -73.93
CA GLY A 49 -2.80 -29.12 -73.27
C GLY A 49 -3.11 -29.55 -71.83
N VAL A 50 -3.15 -30.86 -71.58
CA VAL A 50 -3.37 -31.44 -70.23
C VAL A 50 -2.29 -31.01 -69.23
N PHE A 51 -1.00 -31.08 -69.61
CA PHE A 51 0.09 -30.66 -68.74
C PHE A 51 0.08 -29.15 -68.45
N SER A 52 -0.37 -28.32 -69.41
CA SER A 52 -0.49 -26.87 -69.21
C SER A 52 -1.56 -26.52 -68.17
N VAL A 53 -2.71 -27.19 -68.20
CA VAL A 53 -3.79 -26.98 -67.22
C VAL A 53 -3.39 -27.44 -65.82
N ILE A 54 -2.71 -28.59 -65.70
CA ILE A 54 -2.19 -29.08 -64.42
C ILE A 54 -1.16 -28.10 -63.85
N GLY A 55 -0.22 -27.63 -64.68
CA GLY A 55 0.79 -26.65 -64.27
C GLY A 55 0.17 -25.34 -63.78
N ALA A 56 -0.84 -24.83 -64.49
CA ALA A 56 -1.57 -23.63 -64.09
C ALA A 56 -2.34 -23.82 -62.77
N ALA A 57 -3.00 -24.96 -62.59
CA ALA A 57 -3.75 -25.26 -61.37
C ALA A 57 -2.83 -25.37 -60.14
N ILE A 58 -1.70 -26.08 -60.27
CA ILE A 58 -0.69 -26.19 -59.20
C ILE A 58 -0.11 -24.81 -58.87
N GLY A 59 0.16 -23.99 -59.89
CA GLY A 59 0.65 -22.62 -59.71
C GLY A 59 -0.32 -21.74 -58.90
N VAL A 60 -1.62 -21.80 -59.20
CA VAL A 60 -2.65 -21.04 -58.48
C VAL A 60 -2.78 -21.48 -57.02
N VAL A 61 -2.77 -22.80 -56.76
CA VAL A 61 -2.86 -23.34 -55.39
C VAL A 61 -1.66 -22.93 -54.53
N LEU A 62 -0.44 -22.98 -55.08
CA LEU A 62 0.77 -22.54 -54.38
C LEU A 62 0.73 -21.03 -54.05
N LEU A 63 0.21 -20.22 -54.97
CA LEU A 63 0.10 -18.76 -54.79
C LEU A 63 -0.89 -18.40 -53.67
N ILE A 64 -2.03 -19.09 -53.59
CA ILE A 64 -3.03 -18.89 -52.53
C ILE A 64 -2.47 -19.34 -51.18
N ALA A 65 -1.75 -20.47 -51.11
CA ALA A 65 -1.15 -20.97 -49.88
C ALA A 65 -0.05 -20.02 -49.35
N LEU A 66 0.78 -19.45 -50.23
CA LEU A 66 1.81 -18.48 -49.88
C LEU A 66 1.20 -17.16 -49.37
N LEU A 67 0.13 -16.67 -50.00
CA LEU A 67 -0.56 -15.45 -49.55
C LEU A 67 -1.29 -15.66 -48.20
N GLY A 68 -1.92 -16.81 -48.00
CA GLY A 68 -2.61 -17.13 -46.74
C GLY A 68 -1.65 -17.29 -45.56
N THR A 69 -0.50 -17.94 -45.77
CA THR A 69 0.53 -18.09 -44.73
C THR A 69 1.17 -16.74 -44.38
N ALA A 70 1.58 -15.95 -45.38
CA ALA A 70 2.16 -14.62 -45.17
C ALA A 70 1.20 -13.67 -44.42
N GLY A 71 -0.08 -13.65 -44.79
CA GLY A 71 -1.10 -12.86 -44.10
C GLY A 71 -1.27 -13.25 -42.63
N SER A 72 -1.25 -14.56 -42.32
CA SER A 72 -1.40 -15.04 -40.94
C SER A 72 -0.20 -14.71 -40.04
N PHE A 73 1.02 -14.66 -40.59
CA PHE A 73 2.22 -14.27 -39.85
C PHE A 73 2.22 -12.77 -39.56
N ILE A 74 1.79 -11.94 -40.51
CA ILE A 74 1.70 -10.49 -40.32
C ILE A 74 0.63 -10.16 -39.29
N SER A 75 -0.56 -10.77 -39.35
CA SER A 75 -1.63 -10.48 -38.37
C SER A 75 -1.22 -10.87 -36.95
N LYS A 76 -0.61 -12.05 -36.77
CA LYS A 76 -0.12 -12.49 -35.45
C LYS A 76 0.95 -11.58 -34.89
N THR A 77 1.88 -11.11 -35.73
CA THR A 77 2.96 -10.20 -35.31
C THR A 77 2.41 -8.83 -34.89
N VAL A 78 1.42 -8.32 -35.63
CA VAL A 78 0.73 -7.05 -35.31
C VAL A 78 -0.08 -7.19 -34.01
N GLU A 79 -0.83 -8.27 -33.83
CA GLU A 79 -1.59 -8.51 -32.59
C GLU A 79 -0.69 -8.63 -31.35
N THR A 80 0.44 -9.32 -31.45
CA THR A 80 1.41 -9.40 -30.33
C THR A 80 2.03 -8.05 -30.02
N HIS A 81 2.39 -7.28 -31.04
CA HIS A 81 3.00 -5.96 -30.86
C HIS A 81 2.01 -4.95 -30.27
N ASP A 82 0.75 -4.95 -30.70
CA ASP A 82 -0.30 -4.09 -30.13
C ASP A 82 -0.59 -4.44 -28.67
N LYS A 83 -0.57 -5.73 -28.33
CA LYS A 83 -0.73 -6.20 -26.95
C LYS A 83 0.45 -5.76 -26.07
N GLU A 84 1.68 -5.94 -26.52
CA GLU A 84 2.89 -5.52 -25.80
C GLU A 84 2.98 -3.99 -25.64
N MET A 85 2.60 -3.23 -26.67
CA MET A 85 2.48 -1.76 -26.63
C MET A 85 1.46 -1.33 -25.57
N LYS A 86 0.29 -1.97 -25.53
CA LYS A 86 -0.75 -1.68 -24.54
C LYS A 86 -0.28 -2.01 -23.12
N GLU A 87 0.31 -3.18 -22.90
CA GLU A 87 0.85 -3.58 -21.60
C GLU A 87 1.96 -2.62 -21.14
N THR A 88 2.86 -2.23 -22.05
CA THR A 88 3.92 -1.25 -21.77
C THR A 88 3.36 0.12 -21.42
N ALA A 89 2.32 0.58 -22.14
CA ALA A 89 1.64 1.85 -21.84
C ALA A 89 0.97 1.82 -20.46
N GLU A 90 0.29 0.72 -20.11
CA GLU A 90 -0.30 0.53 -18.79
C GLU A 90 0.74 0.50 -17.68
N ILE A 91 1.88 -0.18 -17.88
CA ILE A 91 2.99 -0.21 -16.92
C ILE A 91 3.59 1.19 -16.75
N LYS A 92 3.83 1.92 -17.85
CA LYS A 92 4.35 3.30 -17.80
C LYS A 92 3.37 4.23 -17.08
N GLN A 93 2.07 4.09 -17.33
CA GLN A 93 1.04 4.87 -16.65
C GLN A 93 1.02 4.57 -15.15
N LYS A 94 1.01 3.29 -14.75
CA LYS A 94 1.06 2.87 -13.33
C LYS A 94 2.33 3.39 -12.65
N THR A 95 3.46 3.29 -13.33
CA THR A 95 4.76 3.79 -12.84
C THR A 95 4.73 5.32 -12.66
N GLN A 96 4.14 6.04 -13.61
CA GLN A 96 4.02 7.50 -13.54
C GLN A 96 3.10 7.93 -12.38
N ILE A 97 1.95 7.28 -12.20
CA ILE A 97 1.05 7.53 -11.06
C ILE A 97 1.77 7.24 -9.74
N SER A 98 2.47 6.12 -9.65
CA SER A 98 3.24 5.75 -8.45
C SER A 98 4.35 6.76 -8.16
N LYS A 99 5.03 7.26 -9.20
CA LYS A 99 6.06 8.29 -9.06
C LYS A 99 5.46 9.61 -8.58
N GLU A 100 4.35 10.04 -9.16
CA GLU A 100 3.63 11.25 -8.74
C GLU A 100 3.21 11.16 -7.25
N MET A 101 2.67 10.02 -6.83
CA MET A 101 2.32 9.78 -5.42
C MET A 101 3.54 9.84 -4.51
N HIS A 102 4.66 9.24 -4.91
CA HIS A 102 5.90 9.26 -4.12
C HIS A 102 6.51 10.67 -4.02
N ASP A 103 6.51 11.42 -5.11
CA ASP A 103 6.98 12.81 -5.15
C ASP A 103 6.10 13.70 -4.25
N ASN A 104 4.78 13.49 -4.28
CA ASN A 104 3.84 14.20 -3.40
C ASN A 104 4.01 13.83 -1.93
N ASP A 105 4.16 12.55 -1.60
CA ASP A 105 4.45 12.07 -0.23
C ASP A 105 5.73 12.74 0.31
N THR A 106 6.79 12.75 -0.50
CA THR A 106 8.09 13.33 -0.15
C THR A 106 7.99 14.84 0.06
N ALA A 107 7.31 15.55 -0.86
CA ALA A 107 7.10 16.99 -0.74
C ALA A 107 6.30 17.34 0.52
N LEU A 108 5.26 16.56 0.86
CA LEU A 108 4.49 16.78 2.08
C LEU A 108 5.32 16.51 3.34
N ARG A 109 6.08 15.41 3.38
CA ARG A 109 6.95 15.10 4.53
C ARG A 109 8.00 16.17 4.76
N ASN A 110 8.65 16.64 3.69
CA ASN A 110 9.63 17.71 3.79
C ASN A 110 9.02 19.00 4.33
N GLU A 111 7.81 19.37 3.87
CA GLU A 111 7.10 20.55 4.37
C GLU A 111 6.75 20.42 5.86
N LEU A 112 6.28 19.23 6.27
CA LEU A 112 5.98 18.94 7.67
C LEU A 112 7.23 19.07 8.54
N ASP A 113 8.34 18.47 8.10
CA ASP A 113 9.60 18.48 8.82
C ASP A 113 10.22 19.87 8.94
N MET A 114 10.11 20.70 7.90
CA MET A 114 10.70 22.04 7.90
C MET A 114 9.85 23.05 8.67
N ASN A 115 8.53 23.04 8.48
CA ASN A 115 7.68 24.16 8.86
C ASN A 115 6.59 23.82 9.89
N CYS A 116 6.41 22.53 10.21
CA CYS A 116 5.27 22.09 11.01
C CYS A 116 5.67 21.34 12.29
N ARG A 117 6.92 21.45 12.76
CA ARG A 117 7.36 20.78 14.00
C ARG A 117 6.82 21.40 15.28
N TRP A 118 6.48 22.69 15.25
CA TRP A 118 6.12 23.48 16.43
C TRP A 118 4.79 24.22 16.23
N LEU A 119 3.68 23.48 16.15
CA LEU A 119 2.33 24.03 15.95
C LEU A 119 1.38 23.78 17.13
N GLY A 120 1.79 23.00 18.13
CA GLY A 120 0.92 22.53 19.21
C GLY A 120 -0.08 21.47 18.73
N VAL A 121 -1.26 21.44 19.36
CA VAL A 121 -2.33 20.46 19.04
C VAL A 121 -2.84 20.70 17.62
N MET A 122 -2.81 19.67 16.78
CA MET A 122 -3.26 19.74 15.38
C MET A 122 -4.35 18.70 15.07
N SER A 123 -5.55 19.19 14.77
CA SER A 123 -6.67 18.37 14.26
C SER A 123 -6.62 18.24 12.74
N GLU A 124 -7.41 17.33 12.18
CA GLU A 124 -7.52 17.16 10.72
C GLU A 124 -7.90 18.47 10.00
N GLN A 125 -8.87 19.21 10.56
CA GLN A 125 -9.30 20.49 9.99
C GLN A 125 -8.19 21.54 10.07
N MET A 126 -7.43 21.58 11.17
CA MET A 126 -6.29 22.49 11.31
C MET A 126 -5.19 22.16 10.29
N TRP A 127 -4.93 20.87 10.03
CA TRP A 127 -3.98 20.45 9.00
C TRP A 127 -4.41 20.88 7.61
N MET A 128 -5.68 20.70 7.27
CA MET A 128 -6.23 21.13 5.97
C MET A 128 -6.12 22.65 5.79
N ALA A 129 -6.36 23.43 6.85
CA ALA A 129 -6.21 24.88 6.82
C ALA A 129 -4.73 25.32 6.75
N LYS A 130 -3.83 24.60 7.41
CA LYS A 130 -2.39 24.91 7.44
C LYS A 130 -1.69 24.60 6.12
N LEU A 131 -2.09 23.51 5.44
CA LEU A 131 -1.44 23.01 4.23
C LEU A 131 -2.44 22.86 3.06
N PRO A 132 -3.16 23.93 2.67
CA PRO A 132 -4.25 23.84 1.69
C PRO A 132 -3.76 23.36 0.31
N ASN A 133 -2.52 23.70 -0.06
CA ASN A 133 -1.89 23.32 -1.32
C ASN A 133 -1.59 21.81 -1.43
N TYR A 134 -1.70 21.08 -0.33
CA TYR A 134 -1.37 19.65 -0.25
C TYR A 134 -2.62 18.78 -0.14
N VAL A 135 -3.75 19.31 0.38
CA VAL A 135 -4.97 18.53 0.68
C VAL A 135 -5.48 17.69 -0.50
N ASN A 136 -5.52 18.27 -1.70
CA ASN A 136 -6.14 17.63 -2.88
C ASN A 136 -5.16 16.84 -3.76
N LYS A 137 -3.94 16.58 -3.30
CA LYS A 137 -2.95 15.81 -4.06
C LYS A 137 -3.17 14.30 -3.89
N LYS A 138 -2.64 13.52 -4.85
CA LYS A 138 -2.64 12.05 -4.76
C LYS A 138 -1.43 11.59 -3.97
N TYR A 139 -1.68 10.78 -2.95
CA TYR A 139 -0.70 10.22 -2.03
C TYR A 139 -0.72 8.69 -2.07
N SER A 140 0.33 8.04 -1.57
CA SER A 140 0.34 6.58 -1.42
C SER A 140 -0.70 6.07 -0.40
N THR A 141 -1.02 6.90 0.59
CA THR A 141 -2.04 6.64 1.61
C THR A 141 -3.12 7.74 1.56
N SER A 142 -3.02 8.74 2.43
CA SER A 142 -3.86 9.94 2.40
C SER A 142 -3.15 11.10 3.09
N PHE A 143 -3.55 12.33 2.76
CA PHE A 143 -3.07 13.53 3.44
C PHE A 143 -3.21 13.42 4.97
N ASN A 144 -4.42 13.05 5.44
CA ASN A 144 -4.71 12.90 6.87
C ASN A 144 -3.84 11.83 7.55
N ASN A 145 -3.58 10.70 6.88
CA ASN A 145 -2.74 9.65 7.47
C ASN A 145 -1.29 10.12 7.61
N ILE A 146 -0.75 10.83 6.61
CA ILE A 146 0.62 11.33 6.65
C ILE A 146 0.77 12.39 7.76
N THR A 147 -0.13 13.36 7.84
CA THR A 147 -0.08 14.42 8.87
C THR A 147 -0.33 13.89 10.28
N LYS A 148 -1.27 12.94 10.44
CA LYS A 148 -1.51 12.25 11.72
C LYS A 148 -0.29 11.48 12.19
N ASN A 149 0.34 10.71 11.30
CA ASN A 149 1.54 9.94 11.64
C ASN A 149 2.69 10.88 12.06
N PHE A 150 2.86 12.00 11.35
CA PHE A 150 3.83 13.02 11.72
C PHE A 150 3.56 13.61 13.12
N ALA A 151 2.33 14.06 13.38
CA ALA A 151 1.96 14.59 14.70
C ALA A 151 2.14 13.56 15.82
N THR A 152 1.82 12.29 15.55
CA THR A 152 2.02 11.19 16.51
C THR A 152 3.50 10.96 16.81
N GLN A 153 4.36 10.98 15.80
CA GLN A 153 5.81 10.83 15.98
C GLN A 153 6.40 12.00 16.77
N MET A 154 5.96 13.23 16.47
CA MET A 154 6.39 14.42 17.19
C MET A 154 5.93 14.41 18.65
N GLU A 155 4.69 14.03 18.92
CA GLU A 155 4.17 13.80 20.28
C GLU A 155 5.02 12.75 21.02
N GLN A 156 5.35 11.66 20.33
CA GLN A 156 6.14 10.58 20.92
C GLN A 156 7.51 11.08 21.37
N GLN A 157 8.23 11.75 20.47
CA GLN A 157 9.60 12.22 20.68
C GLN A 157 9.71 13.33 21.73
N ASN A 158 8.71 14.22 21.80
CA ASN A 158 8.82 15.44 22.62
C ASN A 158 8.04 15.37 23.93
N ILE A 159 7.02 14.50 24.02
CA ILE A 159 6.10 14.45 25.16
C ILE A 159 6.08 13.07 25.80
N THR A 160 5.83 11.98 25.05
CA THR A 160 5.55 10.70 25.72
C THR A 160 6.79 9.88 26.10
N GLN A 161 7.95 10.15 25.49
CA GLN A 161 9.17 9.37 25.69
C GLN A 161 9.85 9.65 27.04
N ASN A 162 9.65 10.82 27.62
CA ASN A 162 10.17 11.18 28.94
C ASN A 162 9.14 12.01 29.72
N ASP A 163 9.40 12.19 31.02
CA ASP A 163 8.53 12.96 31.91
C ASP A 163 9.11 14.35 32.27
N GLU A 164 10.18 14.80 31.62
CA GLU A 164 10.84 16.07 31.96
C GLU A 164 9.92 17.27 31.74
N TRP A 165 9.09 17.21 30.70
CA TRP A 165 8.07 18.23 30.40
C TRP A 165 7.05 18.38 31.53
N PHE A 166 6.84 17.34 32.34
CA PHE A 166 5.85 17.32 33.42
C PHE A 166 6.38 17.98 34.70
N GLN A 167 7.69 18.13 34.85
CA GLN A 167 8.32 18.63 36.07
C GLN A 167 7.78 20.02 36.52
N PRO A 168 7.56 21.01 35.63
CA PRO A 168 7.00 22.30 36.03
C PRO A 168 5.60 22.17 36.65
N PHE A 169 4.77 21.26 36.12
CA PHE A 169 3.43 21.00 36.65
C PHE A 169 3.49 20.31 38.01
N LEU A 170 4.36 19.32 38.18
CA LEU A 170 4.61 18.68 39.47
C LEU A 170 5.00 19.73 40.52
N MET A 171 5.98 20.58 40.23
CA MET A 171 6.41 21.64 41.15
C MET A 171 5.29 22.64 41.45
N TYR A 172 4.46 22.96 40.48
CA TYR A 172 3.30 23.83 40.68
C TYR A 172 2.28 23.21 41.64
N VAL A 173 2.01 21.91 41.55
CA VAL A 173 1.11 21.19 42.49
C VAL A 173 1.70 21.19 43.91
N ILE A 174 3.03 20.97 44.04
CA ILE A 174 3.73 21.02 45.33
C ILE A 174 3.62 22.41 45.98
N ALA A 175 3.78 23.47 45.20
CA ALA A 175 3.64 24.86 45.66
C ALA A 175 2.19 25.23 46.04
N ASN A 176 1.19 24.45 45.60
CA ASN A 176 -0.23 24.67 45.87
C ASN A 176 -0.82 23.48 46.66
N PRO A 177 -0.49 23.35 47.96
CA PRO A 177 -0.87 22.18 48.76
C PRO A 177 -2.38 22.01 48.97
N GLN A 178 -3.19 23.05 48.71
CA GLN A 178 -4.65 22.96 48.73
C GLN A 178 -5.22 22.24 47.50
N GLY A 179 -4.37 21.98 46.50
CA GLY A 179 -4.70 21.31 45.25
C GLY A 179 -4.88 22.25 44.07
N THR A 180 -4.77 21.68 42.88
CA THR A 180 -4.94 22.38 41.61
C THR A 180 -5.62 21.48 40.57
N THR A 181 -6.32 22.11 39.62
CA THR A 181 -6.95 21.40 38.51
C THR A 181 -6.08 21.47 37.26
N VAL A 182 -6.35 20.61 36.27
CA VAL A 182 -5.62 20.57 34.99
C VAL A 182 -5.80 21.88 34.22
N THR A 183 -7.01 22.40 34.18
CA THR A 183 -7.36 23.68 33.55
C THR A 183 -6.57 24.82 34.18
N LYS A 184 -6.50 24.88 35.51
CA LYS A 184 -5.70 25.91 36.20
C LYS A 184 -4.22 25.79 35.86
N MET A 185 -3.68 24.57 35.91
CA MET A 185 -2.29 24.30 35.56
C MET A 185 -1.94 24.71 34.13
N LEU A 186 -2.78 24.39 33.14
CA LEU A 186 -2.55 24.76 31.75
C LEU A 186 -2.58 26.27 31.50
N ASN A 187 -3.31 27.04 32.32
CA ASN A 187 -3.38 28.49 32.20
C ASN A 187 -2.19 29.20 32.86
N GLU A 188 -1.62 28.62 33.92
CA GLU A 188 -0.63 29.29 34.78
C GLU A 188 0.79 28.76 34.59
N VAL A 189 0.97 27.54 34.06
CA VAL A 189 2.28 26.90 33.91
C VAL A 189 2.65 26.85 32.43
N SER A 190 3.80 27.44 32.10
CA SER A 190 4.38 27.35 30.75
C SER A 190 5.05 25.99 30.54
N CYS A 191 4.65 25.28 29.47
CA CYS A 191 5.26 24.03 29.06
C CYS A 191 5.68 24.12 27.58
N PRO A 192 6.99 24.33 27.29
CA PRO A 192 7.47 24.46 25.92
C PRO A 192 7.15 23.26 25.02
N GLN A 193 7.11 22.06 25.59
CA GLN A 193 6.85 20.82 24.86
C GLN A 193 5.43 20.75 24.30
N PHE A 194 4.45 21.46 24.89
CA PHE A 194 3.11 21.56 24.34
C PHE A 194 3.04 22.45 23.08
N TYR A 195 4.11 23.15 22.71
CA TYR A 195 4.22 23.78 21.39
C TYR A 195 4.71 22.81 20.32
N ALA A 196 5.30 21.67 20.68
CA ALA A 196 5.62 20.64 19.69
C ALA A 196 4.33 20.19 19.01
N THR A 197 4.38 19.87 17.74
CA THR A 197 3.19 19.41 17.02
C THR A 197 2.74 18.06 17.54
N HIS A 198 1.47 17.92 17.87
CA HIS A 198 0.94 16.69 18.45
C HIS A 198 -0.57 16.57 18.22
N ILE A 199 -1.17 15.41 18.53
CA ILE A 199 -2.58 15.14 18.22
C ILE A 199 -3.46 15.13 19.48
N THR A 200 -2.91 14.70 20.61
CA THR A 200 -3.66 14.56 21.86
C THR A 200 -3.83 15.94 22.50
N PRO A 201 -5.04 16.39 22.86
CA PRO A 201 -5.21 17.68 23.53
C PRO A 201 -4.33 17.82 24.80
N ASN A 202 -3.75 19.00 25.02
CA ASN A 202 -2.88 19.28 26.19
C ASN A 202 -3.53 18.87 27.53
N GLY A 203 -4.84 19.10 27.67
CA GLY A 203 -5.61 18.69 28.85
C GLY A 203 -5.60 17.19 29.08
N ASP A 204 -5.75 16.40 28.02
CA ASP A 204 -5.76 14.94 28.09
C ASP A 204 -4.36 14.40 28.41
N ILE A 205 -3.32 14.99 27.81
CA ILE A 205 -1.92 14.65 28.09
C ILE A 205 -1.61 14.89 29.57
N LEU A 206 -1.88 16.10 30.06
CA LEU A 206 -1.59 16.48 31.45
C LEU A 206 -2.44 15.65 32.42
N ASN A 207 -3.74 15.54 32.20
CA ASN A 207 -4.63 14.77 33.05
C ASN A 207 -4.19 13.29 33.12
N THR A 208 -3.86 12.68 31.99
CA THR A 208 -3.35 11.29 31.97
C THR A 208 -2.11 11.14 32.85
N ARG A 209 -1.19 12.11 32.81
CA ARG A 209 0.02 12.06 33.64
C ARG A 209 -0.26 12.29 35.13
N MET A 210 -1.19 13.19 35.45
CA MET A 210 -1.66 13.44 36.82
C MET A 210 -2.31 12.19 37.41
N ILE A 211 -3.22 11.55 36.68
CA ILE A 211 -3.88 10.29 37.07
C ILE A 211 -2.87 9.15 37.23
N ARG A 212 -1.80 9.10 36.45
CA ARG A 212 -0.70 8.14 36.70
C ARG A 212 0.00 8.42 38.02
N GLY A 213 0.19 9.70 38.37
CA GLY A 213 0.78 10.12 39.64
C GLY A 213 -0.07 9.84 40.88
N THR A 214 -1.37 9.55 40.73
CA THR A 214 -2.25 9.15 41.86
C THR A 214 -2.12 7.66 42.19
N LYS A 215 -1.41 6.90 41.36
CA LYS A 215 -1.18 5.47 41.56
C LYS A 215 0.20 5.24 42.18
N ARG A 216 0.25 4.24 43.06
CA ARG A 216 1.51 3.72 43.60
C ARG A 216 2.29 3.05 42.46
N VAL A 217 3.57 3.37 42.34
CA VAL A 217 4.45 2.74 41.33
C VAL A 217 4.95 1.39 41.83
N ASN A 218 5.43 1.33 43.08
CA ASN A 218 5.88 0.11 43.74
C ASN A 218 5.76 0.25 45.28
N LYS A 219 6.27 -0.72 46.05
CA LYS A 219 6.19 -0.70 47.52
C LYS A 219 6.81 0.57 48.14
N ASP A 220 7.90 1.06 47.54
CA ASP A 220 8.77 2.10 48.09
C ASP A 220 8.52 3.48 47.45
N VAL A 221 7.73 3.54 46.38
CA VAL A 221 7.31 4.77 45.69
C VAL A 221 5.78 4.89 45.77
N PRO A 222 5.26 5.51 46.84
CA PRO A 222 3.84 5.83 46.99
C PRO A 222 3.33 6.79 45.90
N PRO A 223 2.01 6.98 45.81
CA PRO A 223 1.42 8.02 44.96
C PRO A 223 2.01 9.41 45.24
N LEU A 224 2.18 10.21 44.19
CA LEU A 224 2.57 11.60 44.30
C LEU A 224 1.38 12.52 44.58
N PHE A 225 0.18 12.14 44.12
CA PHE A 225 -1.01 12.95 44.24
C PHE A 225 -2.20 12.18 44.82
N GLU A 226 -3.10 12.90 45.47
CA GLU A 226 -4.47 12.47 45.73
C GLU A 226 -5.40 13.14 44.70
N GLU A 227 -6.40 12.41 44.24
CA GLU A 227 -7.42 12.91 43.32
C GLU A 227 -8.73 13.15 44.06
N ARG A 228 -9.35 14.30 43.82
CA ARG A 228 -10.69 14.64 44.33
C ARG A 228 -11.54 15.23 43.20
N PHE A 229 -12.59 14.53 42.81
CA PHE A 229 -13.46 15.00 41.74
C PHE A 229 -14.39 16.13 42.21
N ILE A 230 -14.41 17.24 41.47
CA ILE A 230 -15.28 18.39 41.69
C ILE A 230 -16.43 18.32 40.68
N LYS A 231 -17.64 18.00 41.16
CA LYS A 231 -18.81 17.78 40.29
C LYS A 231 -19.24 19.03 39.55
N GLU A 232 -19.15 20.19 40.21
CA GLU A 232 -19.60 21.48 39.70
C GLU A 232 -18.76 21.93 38.49
N MET A 233 -17.48 21.57 38.47
CA MET A 233 -16.54 21.89 37.40
C MET A 233 -16.33 20.73 36.41
N ASN A 234 -16.88 19.55 36.73
CA ASN A 234 -16.61 18.31 36.00
C ASN A 234 -15.10 18.05 35.80
N GLU A 235 -14.31 18.29 36.84
CA GLU A 235 -12.86 18.24 36.79
C GLU A 235 -12.28 17.67 38.09
N SER A 236 -11.13 16.99 37.99
CA SER A 236 -10.40 16.49 39.16
C SER A 236 -9.45 17.55 39.73
N LEU A 237 -9.50 17.71 41.05
CA LEU A 237 -8.53 18.44 41.85
C LEU A 237 -7.43 17.48 42.29
N PHE A 238 -6.18 17.84 42.01
CA PHE A 238 -5.01 17.08 42.40
C PHE A 238 -4.30 17.76 43.55
N VAL A 239 -4.10 17.02 44.64
CA VAL A 239 -3.46 17.49 45.88
C VAL A 239 -2.16 16.72 46.07
N PRO A 240 -1.04 17.36 46.43
CA PRO A 240 0.21 16.64 46.67
C PRO A 240 0.11 15.76 47.92
N THR A 241 0.65 14.54 47.85
CA THR A 241 0.74 13.66 49.03
C THR A 241 1.88 14.12 49.94
N ARG A 242 1.87 13.68 51.21
CA ARG A 242 3.00 13.92 52.13
C ARG A 242 4.33 13.45 51.57
N TYR A 243 4.31 12.34 50.83
CA TYR A 243 5.50 11.80 50.18
C TYR A 243 6.04 12.77 49.12
N ALA A 244 5.18 13.27 48.23
CA ALA A 244 5.57 14.24 47.21
C ALA A 244 6.07 15.55 47.83
N LEU A 245 5.40 16.05 48.87
CA LEU A 245 5.86 17.23 49.61
C LEU A 245 7.25 16.99 50.21
N LYS A 246 7.51 15.86 50.88
CA LYS A 246 8.83 15.58 51.46
C LYS A 246 9.93 15.44 50.40
N LEU A 247 9.60 14.88 49.24
CA LEU A 247 10.57 14.63 48.17
C LEU A 247 10.92 15.90 47.39
N TYR A 248 9.97 16.82 47.19
CA TYR A 248 10.10 17.96 46.29
C TYR A 248 9.98 19.33 46.95
N SER A 249 9.58 19.42 48.21
CA SER A 249 9.58 20.71 48.92
C SER A 249 11.00 21.07 49.31
N THR A 250 11.43 22.26 48.92
CA THR A 250 12.73 22.83 49.24
C THR A 250 12.77 23.38 50.68
N ASP A 251 12.29 22.61 51.66
CA ASP A 251 12.47 22.99 53.06
C ASP A 251 13.91 22.65 53.47
N SER A 252 14.75 23.69 53.41
CA SER A 252 16.03 23.83 54.09
C SER A 252 15.89 23.91 55.63
N SER A 253 14.80 23.39 56.19
CA SER A 253 14.39 23.58 57.60
C SER A 253 13.78 22.34 58.25
N SER A 254 13.89 21.16 57.63
CA SER A 254 13.64 19.89 58.31
C SER A 254 14.59 18.80 57.85
N SER A 255 15.88 19.04 58.08
CA SER A 255 16.84 17.97 58.34
C SER A 255 16.51 17.33 59.70
N GLU A 256 15.33 16.73 59.83
CA GLU A 256 15.24 15.56 60.71
C GLU A 256 16.01 14.47 59.98
N THR A 257 17.28 14.38 60.35
CA THR A 257 18.21 13.30 60.08
C THR A 257 17.48 11.98 60.33
N ILE A 258 16.88 11.41 59.28
CA ILE A 258 16.64 9.98 59.26
C ILE A 258 18.02 9.38 59.11
N SER A 259 18.62 9.06 60.25
CA SER A 259 19.76 8.16 60.35
C SER A 259 19.38 6.86 59.66
N HIS A 260 19.79 6.72 58.40
CA HIS A 260 20.07 5.42 57.80
C HIS A 260 21.55 5.12 58.00
N THR A 261 21.97 5.10 59.26
CA THR A 261 23.21 4.46 59.68
C THR A 261 22.84 3.36 60.67
N GLU A 262 22.20 2.30 60.18
CA GLU A 262 22.62 0.97 60.65
C GLU A 262 23.78 0.60 59.73
N GLU A 263 24.99 1.00 60.15
CA GLU A 263 26.20 0.34 59.69
C GLU A 263 26.03 -1.15 59.98
N ILE A 264 26.02 -1.96 58.92
CA ILE A 264 26.20 -3.40 59.05
C ILE A 264 27.63 -3.59 59.58
N ASP A 265 27.76 -3.93 60.86
CA ASP A 265 29.04 -4.33 61.44
C ASP A 265 29.43 -5.71 60.88
N PHE A 266 30.46 -5.73 60.05
CA PHE A 266 31.01 -6.96 59.45
C PHE A 266 31.99 -7.69 60.38
N ASN A 267 32.12 -7.30 61.65
CA ASN A 267 32.97 -8.00 62.61
C ASN A 267 32.35 -9.29 63.18
N ASP A 268 31.12 -9.64 62.80
CA ASP A 268 30.43 -10.87 63.21
C ASP A 268 30.29 -11.91 62.07
N LEU A 269 31.21 -11.91 61.09
CA LEU A 269 31.32 -12.92 60.02
C LEU A 269 32.58 -13.78 60.13
#